data_AF-C5KLI7-F1
#
_entry.id   AF-C5KLI7-F1
#
_cell.length_a   1.000
_cell.length_b   1.000
_cell.length_c   1.000
_cell.angle_alpha   90.00
_cell.angle_beta   90.00
_cell.angle_gamma   90.00
#
_symmetry.space_group_name_H-M   'P 1'
#
loop_
_entity.id
_entity.type
_entity.pdbx_description
1 polymer ?
#
loop_
_entity_poly.entity_id
_entity_poly.type
_entity_poly.pdbx_seq_one_letter_code
_entity_poly.pdbx_strand_id
1 'polypeptide(L)'
;MPRLGMKYHKTTEVERTRILEARANGQCPYAIGKAHGIPRSTITSILKRDTAKYERRGGHRQAKITHEIKAYLEERIEAKADCTLRELKDEIHVFFNVDVTEQAIGNALDGMSYTVKELRPMSVTVNNDVNKNKRFEYAQKIMGLQGNGHRTYWMDE
;
A
#
# COMPACT_ATOMS: atom_id res chain seq x y z
N MET A 1 -10.15 33.00 8.62
CA MET A 1 -9.45 32.45 9.80
C MET A 1 -9.71 30.95 9.88
N PRO A 2 -8.70 30.07 9.98
CA PRO A 2 -8.94 28.65 10.15
C PRO A 2 -9.48 28.41 11.58
N ARG A 3 -10.58 27.67 11.69
CA ARG A 3 -11.10 27.23 13.01
C ARG A 3 -10.04 26.30 13.61
N LEU A 4 -9.39 26.70 14.71
CA LEU A 4 -8.58 25.77 15.50
C LEU A 4 -9.49 24.58 15.87
N GLY A 5 -9.19 23.40 15.35
CA GLY A 5 -9.96 22.20 15.62
C GLY A 5 -9.93 21.88 17.12
N MET A 6 -11.10 21.75 17.75
CA MET A 6 -11.20 21.24 19.11
C MET A 6 -10.56 19.85 19.18
N LYS A 7 -9.48 19.72 19.96
CA LYS A 7 -8.89 18.42 20.28
C LYS A 7 -9.83 17.70 21.26
N TYR A 8 -10.52 16.68 20.79
CA TYR A 8 -11.30 15.80 21.65
C TYR A 8 -10.36 14.99 22.55
N HIS A 9 -10.65 14.95 23.87
CA HIS A 9 -9.96 14.05 24.80
C HIS A 9 -10.24 12.60 24.41
N LYS A 10 -9.20 11.88 23.98
CA LYS A 10 -9.29 10.44 23.72
C LYS A 10 -8.93 9.71 25.00
N THR A 11 -9.92 9.12 25.65
CA THR A 11 -9.70 8.34 26.87
C THR A 11 -8.75 7.17 26.58
N THR A 12 -7.71 6.97 27.38
CA THR A 12 -6.79 5.83 27.18
C THR A 12 -7.39 4.52 27.71
N GLU A 13 -6.84 3.37 27.32
CA GLU A 13 -7.31 2.08 27.87
C GLU A 13 -7.11 2.00 29.39
N VAL A 14 -6.01 2.56 29.91
CA VAL A 14 -5.73 2.67 31.35
C VAL A 14 -6.74 3.56 32.07
N GLU A 15 -7.16 4.67 31.46
CA GLU A 15 -8.23 5.50 32.04
C GLU A 15 -9.56 4.74 32.06
N ARG A 16 -9.84 3.90 31.06
CA ARG A 16 -11.05 3.09 31.02
C ARG A 16 -11.03 1.98 32.07
N THR A 17 -9.90 1.31 32.31
CA THR A 17 -9.79 0.34 33.41
C THR A 17 -10.03 1.00 34.75
N ARG A 18 -9.43 2.18 35.00
CA ARG A 18 -9.67 2.95 36.23
C ARG A 18 -11.14 3.35 36.42
N ILE A 19 -11.82 3.73 35.34
CA ILE A 19 -13.27 4.03 35.37
C ILE A 19 -14.09 2.78 35.74
N LEU A 20 -13.73 1.61 35.23
CA LEU A 20 -14.39 0.34 35.54
C LEU A 20 -14.13 -0.08 36.99
N GLU A 21 -12.89 0.03 37.47
CA GLU A 21 -12.50 -0.23 38.87
C GLU A 21 -13.23 0.73 39.84
N ALA A 22 -13.26 2.02 39.52
CA ALA A 22 -13.99 3.03 40.30
C ALA A 22 -15.49 2.70 40.39
N ARG A 23 -16.08 2.16 39.31
CA ARG A 23 -17.46 1.70 39.30
C ARG A 23 -17.66 0.45 40.16
N ALA A 24 -16.73 -0.51 40.11
CA ALA A 24 -16.75 -1.71 40.96
C ALA A 24 -16.67 -1.34 42.45
N ASN A 25 -15.91 -0.30 42.79
CA ASN A 25 -15.81 0.28 44.14
C ASN A 25 -17.06 1.10 44.56
N GLY A 26 -18.15 1.07 43.78
CA GLY A 26 -19.43 1.70 44.12
C GLY A 26 -19.53 3.19 43.79
N GLN A 27 -18.56 3.79 43.11
CA GLN A 27 -18.63 5.22 42.78
C GLN A 27 -19.73 5.52 41.75
N CYS A 28 -20.34 6.69 41.90
CA CYS A 28 -21.37 7.14 40.96
C CYS A 28 -20.73 7.70 39.67
N PRO A 29 -21.34 7.50 38.49
CA PRO A 29 -20.74 7.93 37.20
C PRO A 29 -20.43 9.43 37.13
N TYR A 30 -21.17 10.26 37.87
CA TYR A 30 -20.93 11.69 37.97
C TYR A 30 -19.63 12.02 38.72
N ALA A 31 -19.39 11.36 39.86
CA ALA A 31 -18.17 11.54 40.64
C ALA A 31 -16.92 11.09 39.86
N ILE A 32 -17.01 9.96 39.15
CA ILE A 32 -15.95 9.46 38.27
C ILE A 32 -15.66 10.50 37.16
N GLY A 33 -16.69 11.09 36.56
CA GLY A 33 -16.54 12.14 35.53
C GLY A 33 -15.82 13.37 36.02
N LYS A 34 -16.18 13.85 37.21
CA LYS A 34 -15.55 15.01 37.83
C LYS A 34 -14.08 14.73 38.21
N ALA A 35 -13.78 13.54 38.72
CA ALA A 35 -12.43 13.15 39.12
C ALA A 35 -11.48 12.98 37.92
N HIS A 36 -11.97 12.42 36.82
CA HIS A 36 -11.17 12.17 35.61
C HIS A 36 -11.24 13.29 34.56
N GLY A 37 -12.09 14.30 34.74
CA GLY A 37 -12.29 15.37 33.75
C GLY A 37 -12.96 14.90 32.46
N ILE A 38 -13.69 13.77 32.51
CA ILE A 38 -14.32 13.15 31.34
C ILE A 38 -15.83 13.43 31.35
N PRO A 39 -16.44 13.80 30.20
CA PRO A 39 -17.89 14.00 30.12
C PRO A 39 -18.67 12.77 30.60
N ARG A 40 -19.76 13.01 31.33
CA ARG A 40 -20.66 11.96 31.85
C ARG A 40 -21.16 11.02 30.73
N SER A 41 -21.43 11.54 29.54
CA SER A 41 -21.87 10.76 28.37
C SER A 41 -20.83 9.71 27.95
N THR A 42 -19.54 10.08 27.97
CA THR A 42 -18.44 9.16 27.65
C THR A 42 -18.30 8.09 28.72
N ILE A 43 -18.36 8.47 30.01
CA ILE A 43 -18.28 7.49 31.11
C ILE A 43 -19.44 6.50 31.07
N THR A 44 -20.66 6.99 30.92
CA THR A 44 -21.84 6.11 30.80
C THR A 44 -21.73 5.17 29.60
N SER A 45 -21.21 5.65 28.46
CA SER A 45 -20.94 4.78 27.31
C SER A 45 -19.84 3.75 27.56
N ILE A 46 -18.79 4.07 28.33
CA ILE A 46 -17.73 3.13 28.71
C ILE A 46 -18.30 2.06 29.64
N LEU A 47 -18.99 2.48 30.70
CA LEU A 47 -19.62 1.59 31.67
C LEU A 47 -20.66 0.67 31.02
N LYS A 48 -21.44 1.16 30.05
CA LYS A 48 -22.43 0.35 29.31
C LYS A 48 -21.78 -0.74 28.46
N ARG A 49 -20.58 -0.48 27.90
CA ARG A 49 -19.83 -1.45 27.10
C ARG A 49 -19.02 -2.43 27.94
N ASP A 50 -18.83 -2.12 29.22
CA ASP A 50 -18.10 -2.91 30.23
C ASP A 50 -16.73 -3.42 29.76
N THR A 51 -16.07 -2.65 28.90
CA THR A 51 -14.81 -3.02 28.28
C THR A 51 -13.85 -1.83 28.23
N ALA A 52 -12.63 -2.07 28.70
CA ALA A 52 -11.56 -1.10 28.65
C ALA A 52 -10.95 -0.97 27.25
N LYS A 53 -11.01 -2.03 26.45
CA LYS A 53 -10.46 -2.05 25.09
C LYS A 53 -11.30 -1.20 24.13
N TYR A 54 -10.62 -0.54 23.21
CA TYR A 54 -11.30 0.07 22.08
C TYR A 54 -11.67 -0.97 21.04
N GLU A 55 -12.96 -1.06 20.73
CA GLU A 55 -13.39 -1.74 19.52
C GLU A 55 -12.95 -0.94 18.30
N ARG A 56 -12.52 -1.65 17.26
CA ARG A 56 -12.21 -1.05 15.96
C ARG A 56 -13.47 -0.33 15.47
N ARG A 57 -13.33 0.96 15.16
CA ARG A 57 -14.41 1.71 14.52
C ARG A 57 -14.49 1.35 13.04
N GLY A 58 -15.72 1.15 12.56
CA GLY A 58 -15.98 0.74 11.18
C GLY A 58 -15.98 -0.78 11.01
N GLY A 59 -16.55 -1.23 9.89
CA GLY A 59 -16.64 -2.64 9.53
C GLY A 59 -16.05 -2.92 8.16
N HIS A 60 -16.16 -4.17 7.71
CA HIS A 60 -15.78 -4.56 6.37
C HIS A 60 -16.62 -3.79 5.33
N ARG A 61 -15.95 -3.11 4.39
CA ARG A 61 -16.60 -2.48 3.24
C ARG A 61 -16.38 -3.37 2.02
N GLN A 62 -17.45 -3.68 1.29
CA GLN A 62 -17.36 -4.41 0.04
C GLN A 62 -16.55 -3.57 -0.97
N ALA A 63 -15.38 -4.07 -1.35
CA ALA A 63 -14.54 -3.47 -2.37
C ALA A 63 -14.90 -4.08 -3.73
N LYS A 64 -15.00 -3.23 -4.77
CA LYS A 64 -15.21 -3.69 -6.14
C LYS A 64 -14.03 -4.50 -6.67
N ILE A 65 -12.81 -4.13 -6.25
CA ILE A 65 -11.58 -4.83 -6.61
C ILE A 65 -11.40 -5.99 -5.62
N THR A 66 -11.83 -7.17 -6.04
CA THR A 66 -11.72 -8.42 -5.29
C THR A 66 -10.31 -9.00 -5.40
N HIS A 67 -10.03 -10.07 -4.66
CA HIS A 67 -8.76 -10.78 -4.76
C HIS A 67 -8.54 -11.41 -6.15
N GLU A 68 -9.60 -11.88 -6.79
CA GLU A 68 -9.56 -12.44 -8.16
C GLU A 68 -9.13 -11.39 -9.18
N ILE A 69 -9.70 -10.17 -9.10
CA ILE A 69 -9.31 -9.06 -9.98
C ILE A 69 -7.85 -8.66 -9.73
N LYS A 70 -7.37 -8.73 -8.49
CA LYS A 70 -5.96 -8.46 -8.17
C LYS A 70 -5.01 -9.48 -8.80
N ALA A 71 -5.34 -10.77 -8.73
CA ALA A 71 -4.55 -11.81 -9.38
C ALA A 71 -4.53 -11.64 -10.91
N TYR A 72 -5.65 -11.27 -11.50
CA TYR A 72 -5.72 -10.95 -12.94
C TYR A 72 -4.84 -9.75 -13.31
N LEU A 73 -4.87 -8.68 -12.51
CA LEU A 73 -4.02 -7.50 -12.72
C LEU A 73 -2.52 -7.86 -12.66
N GLU A 74 -2.12 -8.71 -11.72
CA GLU A 74 -0.75 -9.21 -11.57
C GLU A 74 -0.29 -9.98 -12.81
N GLU A 75 -1.06 -11.00 -13.23
CA GLU A 75 -0.77 -11.78 -14.45
C GLU A 75 -0.67 -10.88 -15.68
N ARG A 76 -1.57 -9.90 -15.79
CA ARG A 76 -1.59 -8.99 -16.94
C ARG A 76 -0.36 -8.11 -17.01
N ILE A 77 0.10 -7.58 -15.87
CA ILE A 77 1.28 -6.73 -15.78
C ILE A 77 2.56 -7.54 -16.04
N GLU A 78 2.64 -8.78 -15.55
CA GLU A 78 3.77 -9.66 -15.84
C GLU A 78 3.88 -9.98 -17.34
N ALA A 79 2.75 -10.18 -18.01
CA ALA A 79 2.72 -10.40 -19.45
C ALA A 79 3.01 -9.13 -20.28
N LYS A 80 2.50 -7.97 -19.84
CA LYS A 80 2.59 -6.69 -20.55
C LYS A 80 2.79 -5.53 -19.59
N ALA A 81 4.05 -5.23 -19.27
CA ALA A 81 4.41 -4.18 -18.31
C ALA A 81 4.15 -2.74 -18.81
N ASP A 82 3.96 -2.53 -20.12
CA ASP A 82 3.64 -1.25 -20.76
C ASP A 82 2.13 -0.99 -20.87
N CYS A 83 1.30 -1.79 -20.21
CA CYS A 83 -0.15 -1.58 -20.19
C CYS A 83 -0.54 -0.30 -19.44
N THR A 84 -1.61 0.35 -19.89
CA THR A 84 -2.13 1.56 -19.23
C THR A 84 -3.24 1.22 -18.23
N LEU A 85 -3.45 2.07 -17.22
CA LEU A 85 -4.57 1.91 -16.27
C LEU A 85 -5.93 1.90 -16.98
N ARG A 86 -6.05 2.59 -18.11
CA ARG A 86 -7.25 2.62 -18.94
C ARG A 86 -7.48 1.28 -19.64
N GLU A 87 -6.43 0.69 -20.22
CA GLU A 87 -6.49 -0.66 -20.80
C GLU A 87 -6.92 -1.68 -19.73
N LEU A 88 -6.32 -1.62 -18.54
CA LEU A 88 -6.67 -2.49 -17.41
C LEU A 88 -8.13 -2.30 -16.97
N LYS A 89 -8.65 -1.08 -16.98
CA LYS A 89 -10.06 -0.79 -16.68
C LYS A 89 -10.98 -1.46 -17.69
N ASP A 90 -10.70 -1.28 -18.98
CA ASP A 90 -11.53 -1.81 -20.05
C ASP A 90 -11.50 -3.35 -20.01
N GLU A 91 -10.35 -3.96 -19.76
CA GLU A 91 -10.20 -5.41 -19.55
C GLU A 91 -11.01 -5.91 -18.33
N ILE A 92 -10.90 -5.24 -17.17
CA ILE A 92 -11.67 -5.61 -15.97
C ILE A 92 -13.18 -5.54 -16.25
N HIS A 93 -13.63 -4.51 -16.99
CA HIS A 93 -15.02 -4.38 -17.37
C HIS A 93 -15.48 -5.54 -18.26
N VAL A 94 -14.68 -5.94 -19.25
CA VAL A 94 -15.00 -7.04 -20.16
C VAL A 94 -15.00 -8.40 -19.45
N PHE A 95 -13.98 -8.70 -18.64
CA PHE A 95 -13.82 -10.03 -18.05
C PHE A 95 -14.66 -10.25 -16.79
N PHE A 96 -14.82 -9.21 -15.96
CA PHE A 96 -15.48 -9.33 -14.65
C PHE A 96 -16.83 -8.60 -14.58
N ASN A 97 -17.21 -7.85 -15.62
CA ASN A 97 -18.40 -6.99 -15.61
C ASN A 97 -18.42 -6.00 -14.42
N VAL A 98 -17.24 -5.52 -14.02
CA VAL A 98 -17.08 -4.56 -12.92
C VAL A 98 -16.62 -3.22 -13.47
N ASP A 99 -17.41 -2.17 -13.23
CA ASP A 99 -17.01 -0.80 -13.53
C ASP A 99 -16.21 -0.20 -12.37
N VAL A 100 -14.94 0.13 -12.65
CA VAL A 100 -13.97 0.73 -11.74
C VAL A 100 -13.35 1.98 -12.36
N THR A 101 -12.91 2.92 -11.54
CA THR A 101 -12.14 4.07 -12.01
C THR A 101 -10.67 3.70 -12.16
N GLU A 102 -9.94 4.37 -13.06
CA GLU A 102 -8.49 4.20 -13.20
C GLU A 102 -7.75 4.44 -11.88
N GLN A 103 -8.20 5.42 -11.08
CA GLN A 103 -7.66 5.69 -9.75
C GLN A 103 -7.87 4.52 -8.78
N ALA A 104 -8.98 3.79 -8.87
CA ALA A 104 -9.20 2.61 -8.02
C ALA A 104 -8.21 1.49 -8.36
N ILE A 105 -7.91 1.30 -9.66
CA ILE A 105 -6.89 0.36 -10.12
C ILE A 105 -5.51 0.81 -9.65
N GLY A 106 -5.16 2.10 -9.82
CA GLY A 106 -3.91 2.66 -9.31
C GLY A 106 -3.72 2.41 -7.81
N ASN A 107 -4.73 2.74 -6.99
CA ASN A 107 -4.68 2.46 -5.55
C ASN A 107 -4.56 0.96 -5.22
N ALA A 108 -5.16 0.09 -6.04
CA ALA A 108 -5.04 -1.35 -5.85
C ALA A 108 -3.62 -1.84 -6.16
N LEU A 109 -3.01 -1.34 -7.25
CA LEU A 109 -1.63 -1.61 -7.65
C LEU A 109 -0.63 -1.10 -6.61
N ASP A 110 -0.83 0.12 -6.11
CA ASP A 110 -0.03 0.68 -5.00
C ASP A 110 -0.13 -0.20 -3.75
N GLY A 111 -1.34 -0.67 -3.42
CA GLY A 111 -1.56 -1.60 -2.32
C GLY A 111 -0.94 -2.99 -2.53
N MET A 112 -0.62 -3.35 -3.77
CA MET A 112 0.13 -4.56 -4.15
C MET A 112 1.63 -4.27 -4.35
N SER A 113 2.09 -3.06 -4.02
CA SER A 113 3.49 -2.62 -4.15
C SER A 113 4.01 -2.51 -5.60
N TYR A 114 3.13 -2.41 -6.59
CA TYR A 114 3.53 -2.04 -7.94
C TYR A 114 3.80 -0.55 -8.03
N THR A 115 4.86 -0.18 -8.74
CA THR A 115 5.22 1.23 -8.97
C THR A 115 5.53 1.45 -10.44
N VAL A 116 5.07 2.57 -10.98
CA VAL A 116 5.38 2.96 -12.36
C VAL A 116 6.83 3.40 -12.43
N LYS A 117 7.59 2.79 -13.34
CA LYS A 117 8.96 3.20 -13.68
C LYS A 117 9.01 3.63 -15.13
N GLU A 118 9.84 4.64 -15.40
CA GLU A 118 10.09 5.09 -16.76
C GLU A 118 10.81 3.98 -17.54
N LEU A 119 10.20 3.55 -18.65
CA LEU A 119 10.77 2.57 -19.56
C LEU A 119 11.76 3.28 -20.49
N ARG A 120 13.00 2.77 -20.58
CA ARG A 120 13.96 3.27 -21.57
C ARG A 120 13.69 2.60 -22.91
N PRO A 121 13.28 3.35 -23.96
CA PRO A 121 13.12 2.77 -25.29
C PRO A 121 14.49 2.32 -25.81
N MET A 122 14.66 1.02 -26.03
CA MET A 122 15.85 0.48 -26.70
C MET A 122 15.52 0.25 -28.18
N SER A 123 16.46 0.57 -29.07
CA SER A 123 16.27 0.27 -30.48
C SER A 123 16.27 -1.23 -30.72
N VAL A 124 15.37 -1.67 -31.61
CA VAL A 124 15.24 -3.08 -32.01
C VAL A 124 16.54 -3.58 -32.67
N THR A 125 17.26 -2.69 -33.34
CA THR A 125 18.56 -2.99 -33.97
C THR A 125 19.65 -3.28 -32.95
N VAL A 126 19.66 -2.60 -31.80
CA VAL A 126 20.62 -2.92 -30.74
C VAL A 126 20.28 -4.29 -30.16
N ASN A 127 19.02 -4.54 -29.80
CA ASN A 127 18.62 -5.74 -29.05
C ASN A 127 18.25 -6.97 -29.90
N ASN A 128 18.65 -7.01 -31.17
CA ASN A 128 18.48 -8.22 -31.98
C ASN A 128 19.43 -9.32 -31.51
N ASP A 129 19.07 -10.59 -31.77
CA ASP A 129 19.83 -11.72 -31.24
C ASP A 129 21.24 -11.83 -31.82
N VAL A 130 21.42 -11.40 -33.07
CA VAL A 130 22.73 -11.34 -33.73
C VAL A 130 23.67 -10.39 -32.99
N ASN A 131 23.21 -9.19 -32.65
CA ASN A 131 24.00 -8.16 -31.99
C ASN A 131 24.16 -8.44 -30.49
N LYS A 132 23.22 -9.17 -29.86
CA LYS A 132 23.44 -9.74 -28.52
C LYS A 132 24.59 -10.74 -28.54
N ASN A 133 24.60 -11.68 -29.49
CA ASN A 133 25.67 -12.67 -29.62
C ASN A 133 27.03 -12.02 -29.90
N LYS A 134 27.09 -11.07 -30.84
CA LYS A 134 28.32 -10.31 -31.11
C LYS A 134 28.85 -9.61 -29.85
N ARG A 135 27.96 -8.98 -29.06
CA ARG A 135 28.35 -8.31 -27.81
C ARG A 135 28.80 -9.31 -26.74
N PHE A 136 28.17 -10.47 -26.67
CA PHE A 136 28.56 -11.54 -25.76
C PHE A 136 29.95 -12.10 -26.10
N GLU A 137 30.18 -12.48 -27.36
CA GLU A 137 31.47 -12.99 -27.83
C GLU A 137 32.60 -11.97 -27.62
N TYR A 138 32.31 -10.71 -27.92
CA TYR A 138 33.24 -9.62 -27.70
C TYR A 138 33.61 -9.46 -26.21
N ALA A 139 32.62 -9.45 -25.32
CA ALA A 139 32.84 -9.37 -23.88
C ALA A 139 33.65 -10.57 -23.36
N GLN A 140 33.32 -11.79 -23.77
CA GLN A 140 34.09 -12.99 -23.42
C GLN A 140 35.55 -12.87 -23.83
N LYS A 141 35.81 -12.41 -25.06
CA LYS A 141 37.17 -12.28 -25.58
C LYS A 141 37.99 -11.27 -24.78
N ILE A 142 37.40 -10.13 -24.42
CA ILE A 142 38.08 -9.12 -23.59
C ILE A 142 38.33 -9.64 -22.18
N MET A 143 37.33 -10.25 -21.54
CA MET A 143 37.50 -10.82 -20.21
C MET A 143 38.59 -11.88 -20.19
N GLY A 144 38.68 -12.73 -21.22
CA GLY A 144 39.75 -13.72 -21.36
C GLY A 144 41.14 -13.09 -21.52
N LEU A 145 41.27 -12.05 -22.36
CA LEU A 145 42.54 -11.32 -22.54
C LEU A 145 43.00 -10.63 -21.25
N GLN A 146 42.08 -10.01 -20.51
CA GLN A 146 42.35 -9.39 -19.21
C GLN A 146 42.76 -10.44 -18.16
N GLY A 147 42.08 -11.60 -18.13
CA GLY A 147 42.45 -12.72 -17.26
C GLY A 147 43.85 -13.27 -17.54
N ASN A 148 44.30 -13.19 -18.79
CA ASN A 148 45.66 -13.56 -19.21
C ASN A 148 46.70 -12.45 -18.98
N GLY A 149 46.33 -11.33 -18.34
CA GLY A 149 47.24 -10.24 -17.99
C GLY A 149 47.52 -9.24 -19.12
N HIS A 150 46.80 -9.31 -20.24
CA HIS A 150 46.93 -8.32 -21.30
C HIS A 150 46.21 -7.01 -20.96
N ARG A 151 46.83 -5.86 -21.29
CA ARG A 151 46.20 -4.54 -21.16
C ARG A 151 45.42 -4.19 -22.42
N THR A 152 44.16 -3.81 -22.26
CA THR A 152 43.26 -3.39 -23.34
C THR A 152 43.29 -1.88 -23.50
N TYR A 153 43.55 -1.39 -24.71
CA TYR A 153 43.45 0.03 -25.06
C TYR A 153 42.30 0.23 -26.02
N TRP A 154 41.54 1.30 -25.81
CA TRP A 154 40.40 1.69 -26.61
C TRP A 154 40.75 2.95 -27.36
N MET A 155 40.66 2.91 -28.68
CA MET A 155 40.79 4.08 -29.54
C MET A 155 39.43 4.32 -30.18
N ASP A 156 38.92 5.53 -30.00
CA ASP A 156 37.73 6.06 -30.66
C ASP A 156 38.14 7.38 -31.36
N GLU A 157 37.44 7.74 -32.42
CA GLU A 157 37.76 8.94 -33.24
C GLU A 157 37.41 10.27 -32.55
#